data_AF-A0A2N2UZM0-F1
#
_entry.id   AF-A0A2N2UZM0-F1
#
_cell.length_a   1.000
_cell.length_b   1.000
_cell.length_c   1.000
_cell.angle_alpha   90.00
_cell.angle_beta   90.00
_cell.angle_gamma   90.00
#
_symmetry.space_group_name_H-M   'P 1'
#
loop_
_entity.id
_entity.type
_entity.pdbx_description
1 polymer ?
#
loop_
_entity_poly.entity_id
_entity_poly.type
_entity_poly.pdbx_seq_one_letter_code
_entity_poly.pdbx_strand_id
1 'polypeptide(L)'
;ADATRITRETAGESGRIIHQAIAEIGNISGQAGAAAASMLELKQHTRQIAGFAQEIKEISEQTNLLSLNAAIEAARAGEAGRGFAVVADEVRKLANHTADTTRKIEGLVLRLGEAATLSSDAVAATAERSQRGTELASQAEAATQRIEAFCERSALAAREIVDVLGEQRLAAEQIAQNTERMAQMIERGAKAAAESSASADEVASLADRLRASTLQFSV
;
A
#
# COMPACT_ATOMS: atom_id res chain seq x y z
N ALA A 1 18.88 -14.40 16.33
CA ALA A 1 19.13 -12.94 16.41
C ALA A 1 19.05 -12.28 15.03
N ASP A 2 19.68 -12.83 13.99
CA ASP A 2 19.67 -12.21 12.65
C ASP A 2 18.29 -12.13 11.98
N ALA A 3 17.47 -13.17 12.09
CA ALA A 3 16.14 -13.17 11.46
C ALA A 3 15.27 -11.99 11.93
N THR A 4 15.21 -11.71 13.23
CA THR A 4 14.41 -10.60 13.77
C THR A 4 14.98 -9.24 13.41
N ARG A 5 16.31 -9.11 13.31
CA ARG A 5 16.97 -7.88 12.85
C ARG A 5 16.64 -7.60 11.39
N ILE A 6 16.78 -8.61 10.52
CA ILE A 6 16.45 -8.52 9.10
C ILE A 6 14.97 -8.18 8.91
N THR A 7 14.05 -8.81 9.67
CA THR A 7 12.63 -8.49 9.56
C THR A 7 12.34 -7.04 9.96
N ARG A 8 13.01 -6.51 11.00
CA ARG A 8 12.85 -5.10 11.38
C ARG A 8 13.38 -4.13 10.33
N GLU A 9 14.58 -4.39 9.80
CA GLU A 9 15.16 -3.60 8.71
C GLU A 9 14.22 -3.58 7.48
N THR A 10 13.71 -4.75 7.08
CA THR A 10 12.75 -4.87 5.96
C THR A 10 11.40 -4.20 6.25
N ALA A 11 10.89 -4.29 7.47
CA ALA A 11 9.65 -3.63 7.88
C ALA A 11 9.80 -2.10 7.84
N GLY A 12 10.92 -1.58 8.35
CA GLY A 12 11.25 -0.15 8.27
C GLY A 12 11.35 0.35 6.83
N GLU A 13 12.03 -0.40 5.97
CA GLU A 13 12.11 -0.08 4.53
C GLU A 13 10.73 -0.14 3.85
N SER A 14 9.91 -1.13 4.20
CA SER A 14 8.53 -1.24 3.70
C SER A 14 7.69 -0.04 4.14
N GLY A 15 7.81 0.41 5.39
CA GLY A 15 7.15 1.61 5.89
C GLY A 15 7.55 2.86 5.11
N ARG A 16 8.85 3.02 4.83
CA ARG A 16 9.39 4.13 4.03
C ARG A 16 8.83 4.12 2.59
N ILE A 17 8.79 2.96 1.94
CA ILE A 17 8.23 2.79 0.59
C ILE A 17 6.74 3.13 0.58
N ILE A 18 5.99 2.68 1.59
CA ILE A 18 4.55 2.98 1.71
C ILE A 18 4.32 4.49 1.88
N HIS A 19 5.12 5.17 2.70
CA HIS A 19 5.06 6.64 2.86
C HIS A 19 5.33 7.37 1.55
N GLN A 20 6.34 6.93 0.80
CA GLN A 20 6.63 7.47 -0.53
C GLN A 20 5.46 7.24 -1.50
N ALA A 21 4.86 6.04 -1.48
CA ALA A 21 3.70 5.74 -2.31
C ALA A 21 2.49 6.63 -1.96
N ILE A 22 2.22 6.86 -0.67
CA ILE A 22 1.15 7.78 -0.22
C ILE A 22 1.41 9.19 -0.74
N ALA A 23 2.66 9.68 -0.64
CA ALA A 23 3.02 11.02 -1.12
C ALA A 23 2.82 11.15 -2.64
N GLU A 24 3.27 10.16 -3.42
CA GLU A 24 3.09 10.15 -4.87
C GLU A 24 1.61 10.06 -5.28
N ILE A 25 0.82 9.25 -4.59
CA ILE A 25 -0.63 9.20 -4.82
C ILE A 25 -1.29 10.56 -4.48
N GLY A 26 -0.83 11.23 -3.43
CA GLY A 26 -1.24 12.59 -3.10
C GLY A 26 -0.92 13.58 -4.22
N ASN A 27 0.28 13.51 -4.82
CA ASN A 27 0.66 14.32 -5.97
C ASN A 27 -0.24 14.04 -7.19
N ILE A 28 -0.53 12.78 -7.48
CA ILE A 28 -1.44 12.38 -8.57
C ILE A 28 -2.84 12.97 -8.34
N SER A 29 -3.37 12.89 -7.11
CA SER A 29 -4.66 13.48 -6.76
C SER A 29 -4.67 15.00 -6.95
N GLY A 30 -3.61 15.68 -6.54
CA GLY A 30 -3.45 17.12 -6.76
C GLY A 30 -3.39 17.49 -8.25
N GLN A 31 -2.64 16.74 -9.05
CA GLN A 31 -2.56 16.91 -10.50
C GLN A 31 -3.91 16.66 -11.18
N ALA A 32 -4.65 15.64 -10.75
CA ALA A 32 -6.01 15.40 -11.21
C ALA A 32 -6.93 16.59 -10.88
N GLY A 33 -6.85 17.15 -9.68
CA GLY A 33 -7.60 18.36 -9.32
C GLY A 33 -7.31 19.55 -10.24
N ALA A 34 -6.02 19.80 -10.53
CA ALA A 34 -5.62 20.87 -11.46
C ALA A 34 -6.09 20.63 -12.91
N ALA A 35 -6.03 19.38 -13.36
CA ALA A 35 -6.54 18.99 -14.68
C ALA A 35 -8.06 19.19 -14.78
N ALA A 36 -8.82 18.87 -13.72
CA ALA A 36 -10.26 19.08 -13.67
C ALA A 36 -10.61 20.58 -13.80
N ALA A 37 -9.89 21.45 -13.07
CA ALA A 37 -10.06 22.90 -13.19
C ALA A 37 -9.77 23.40 -14.61
N SER A 38 -8.70 22.89 -15.24
CA SER A 38 -8.35 23.24 -16.62
C SER A 38 -9.41 22.80 -17.63
N MET A 39 -10.04 21.63 -17.41
CA MET A 39 -11.15 21.16 -18.26
C MET A 39 -12.41 22.01 -18.10
N LEU A 40 -12.68 22.50 -16.88
CA LEU A 40 -13.79 23.42 -16.63
C LEU A 40 -13.58 24.75 -17.37
N GLU A 41 -12.36 25.28 -17.32
CA GLU A 41 -12.00 26.51 -18.04
C GLU A 41 -12.11 26.32 -19.56
N LEU A 42 -11.60 25.20 -20.09
CA LEU A 42 -11.73 24.85 -21.51
C LEU A 42 -13.21 24.79 -21.94
N LYS A 43 -14.08 24.23 -21.10
CA LYS A 43 -15.53 24.18 -21.36
C LYS A 43 -16.15 25.58 -21.40
N GLN A 44 -15.69 26.50 -20.57
CA GLN A 44 -16.13 27.89 -20.58
C GLN A 44 -15.66 28.61 -21.86
N HIS A 45 -14.39 28.49 -22.23
CA HIS A 45 -13.84 29.07 -23.46
C HIS A 45 -14.56 28.54 -24.70
N THR A 46 -14.83 27.23 -24.74
CA THR A 46 -15.57 26.58 -25.83
C THR A 46 -16.98 27.15 -25.98
N ARG A 47 -17.69 27.43 -24.87
CA ARG A 47 -19.00 28.10 -24.91
C ARG A 47 -18.93 29.54 -25.43
N GLN A 48 -17.88 30.28 -25.06
CA GLN A 48 -17.69 31.64 -25.57
C GLN A 48 -17.43 31.64 -27.08
N ILE A 49 -16.59 30.72 -27.57
CA ILE A 49 -16.34 30.55 -29.00
C ILE A 49 -17.62 30.15 -29.74
N ALA A 50 -18.47 29.30 -29.14
CA ALA A 50 -19.78 28.97 -29.69
C ALA A 50 -20.65 30.23 -29.90
N GLY A 51 -20.65 31.14 -28.92
CA GLY A 51 -21.36 32.42 -29.00
C GLY A 51 -20.83 33.30 -30.15
N PHE A 52 -19.51 33.46 -30.25
CA PHE A 52 -18.89 34.23 -31.34
C PHE A 52 -19.17 33.63 -32.72
N ALA A 53 -19.14 32.29 -32.83
CA ALA A 53 -19.51 31.63 -34.08
C ALA A 53 -20.97 31.94 -34.45
N GLN A 54 -21.89 31.87 -33.49
CA GLN A 54 -23.30 32.21 -33.73
C GLN A 54 -23.48 33.68 -34.18
N GLU A 55 -22.78 34.63 -33.54
CA GLU A 55 -22.80 36.04 -33.96
C GLU A 55 -22.25 36.25 -35.38
N ILE A 56 -21.14 35.60 -35.73
CA ILE A 56 -20.56 35.67 -37.09
C ILE A 56 -21.53 35.12 -38.12
N LYS A 57 -22.23 34.02 -37.80
CA LYS A 57 -23.24 33.43 -38.69
C LYS A 57 -24.38 34.40 -38.94
N GLU A 58 -24.89 35.05 -37.90
CA GLU A 58 -25.94 36.06 -38.01
C GLU A 58 -25.51 37.26 -38.87
N ILE A 59 -24.28 37.77 -38.68
CA ILE A 59 -23.69 38.83 -39.51
C ILE A 59 -23.59 38.37 -40.97
N SER A 60 -23.18 37.12 -41.19
CA SER A 60 -23.03 36.53 -42.52
C SER A 60 -24.37 36.41 -43.24
N GLU A 61 -25.41 35.97 -42.55
CA GLU A 61 -26.78 35.87 -43.08
C GLU A 61 -27.36 37.26 -43.40
N GLN A 62 -27.14 38.25 -42.53
CA GLN A 62 -27.52 39.65 -42.78
C GLN A 62 -26.78 40.23 -44.00
N THR A 63 -25.47 39.98 -44.11
CA THR A 63 -24.65 40.43 -45.24
C THR A 63 -25.11 39.78 -46.54
N ASN A 64 -25.45 38.49 -46.50
CA ASN A 64 -26.02 37.78 -47.64
C ASN A 64 -27.35 38.42 -48.09
N LEU A 65 -28.25 38.76 -47.15
CA LEU A 65 -29.51 39.47 -47.46
C LEU A 65 -29.27 40.88 -48.01
N LEU A 66 -28.34 41.65 -47.44
CA LEU A 66 -27.94 42.97 -47.93
C LEU A 66 -27.41 42.91 -49.36
N SER A 67 -26.55 41.93 -49.65
CA SER A 67 -25.97 41.72 -50.98
C SER A 67 -27.02 41.32 -52.01
N LEU A 68 -28.03 40.54 -51.61
CA LEU A 68 -29.15 40.18 -52.47
C LEU A 68 -29.99 41.41 -52.83
N ASN A 69 -30.30 42.25 -51.86
CA ASN A 69 -31.03 43.50 -52.09
C ASN A 69 -30.24 44.44 -53.02
N ALA A 70 -28.92 44.54 -52.83
CA ALA A 70 -28.05 45.32 -53.71
C ALA A 70 -28.02 44.76 -55.15
N ALA A 71 -28.00 43.44 -55.32
CA ALA A 71 -28.06 42.80 -56.63
C ALA A 71 -29.40 43.07 -57.34
N ILE A 72 -30.51 43.05 -56.60
CA ILE A 72 -31.85 43.39 -57.13
C ILE A 72 -31.89 44.85 -57.60
N GLU A 73 -31.40 45.79 -56.79
CA GLU A 73 -31.41 47.21 -57.16
C GLU A 73 -30.45 47.51 -58.32
N ALA A 74 -29.30 46.82 -58.38
CA ALA A 74 -28.38 46.92 -59.50
C ALA A 74 -29.00 46.41 -60.81
N ALA A 75 -29.76 45.32 -60.77
CA ALA A 75 -30.52 44.83 -61.93
C ALA A 75 -31.59 45.83 -62.38
N ARG A 76 -32.23 46.51 -61.41
CA ARG A 76 -33.26 47.53 -61.66
C ARG A 76 -32.71 48.79 -62.34
N ALA A 77 -31.45 49.15 -62.06
CA ALA A 77 -30.74 50.26 -62.70
C ALA A 77 -30.24 49.96 -64.13
N GLY A 78 -30.41 48.72 -64.63
CA GLY A 78 -30.02 48.33 -65.99
C GLY A 78 -28.51 48.45 -66.23
N GLU A 79 -28.13 49.01 -67.38
CA GLU A 79 -26.71 49.17 -67.77
C GLU A 79 -25.90 50.03 -66.78
N ALA A 80 -26.53 51.01 -66.11
CA ALA A 80 -25.85 51.85 -65.12
C ALA A 80 -25.50 51.08 -63.82
N GLY A 81 -26.22 50.00 -63.50
CA GLY A 81 -26.02 49.18 -62.30
C GLY A 81 -25.04 48.01 -62.49
N ARG A 82 -24.51 47.81 -63.70
CA ARG A 82 -23.76 46.60 -64.07
C ARG A 82 -22.50 46.37 -63.23
N GLY A 83 -21.77 47.43 -62.87
CA GLY A 83 -20.63 47.35 -61.95
C GLY A 83 -21.04 47.01 -60.51
N PHE A 84 -22.16 47.57 -60.03
CA PHE A 84 -22.71 47.27 -58.71
C PHE A 84 -23.21 45.82 -58.60
N ALA A 85 -23.78 45.27 -59.67
CA ALA A 85 -24.24 43.88 -59.70
C ALA A 85 -23.09 42.89 -59.46
N VAL A 86 -21.92 43.13 -60.06
CA VAL A 86 -20.72 42.29 -59.87
C VAL A 86 -20.23 42.34 -58.43
N VAL A 87 -20.19 43.54 -57.83
CA VAL A 87 -19.80 43.71 -56.42
C VAL A 87 -20.79 43.01 -55.49
N ALA A 88 -22.09 43.15 -55.74
CA ALA A 88 -23.14 42.52 -54.94
C ALA A 88 -23.03 40.99 -54.98
N ASP A 89 -22.77 40.39 -56.15
CA ASP A 89 -22.56 38.94 -56.27
C ASP A 89 -21.30 38.46 -55.56
N GLU A 90 -20.22 39.24 -55.57
CA GLU A 90 -18.98 38.88 -54.87
C GLU A 90 -19.15 38.96 -53.34
N VAL A 91 -19.83 39.99 -52.83
CA VAL A 91 -20.21 40.09 -51.42
C VAL A 91 -21.10 38.92 -51.01
N ARG A 92 -22.04 38.51 -51.87
CA ARG A 92 -22.92 37.36 -51.63
C ARG A 92 -22.12 36.05 -51.51
N LYS A 93 -21.16 35.82 -52.40
CA LYS A 93 -20.29 34.64 -52.32
C LYS A 93 -19.46 34.64 -51.04
N LEU A 94 -18.91 35.80 -50.66
CA LEU A 94 -18.12 35.94 -49.44
C LEU A 94 -18.96 35.67 -48.19
N ALA A 95 -20.19 36.18 -48.15
CA ALA A 95 -21.14 35.90 -47.07
C ALA A 95 -21.52 34.41 -47.00
N ASN A 96 -21.71 33.73 -48.13
CA ASN A 96 -21.97 32.28 -48.10
C ASN A 96 -20.74 31.48 -47.62
N HIS A 97 -19.54 31.91 -48.02
CA HIS A 97 -18.29 31.29 -47.61
C HIS A 97 -18.02 31.47 -46.10
N THR A 98 -18.29 32.66 -45.56
CA THR A 98 -18.21 32.94 -44.12
C THR A 98 -19.19 32.08 -43.33
N ALA A 99 -20.44 31.95 -43.78
CA ALA A 99 -21.45 31.11 -43.12
C ALA A 99 -21.05 29.62 -43.11
N ASP A 100 -20.49 29.11 -44.20
CA ASP A 100 -19.99 27.73 -44.26
C ASP A 100 -18.79 27.48 -43.33
N THR A 101 -17.86 28.42 -43.28
CA THR A 101 -16.70 28.36 -42.36
C THR A 101 -17.16 28.39 -40.91
N THR A 102 -18.15 29.21 -40.60
CA THR A 102 -18.73 29.33 -39.25
C THR A 102 -19.40 28.03 -38.82
N ARG A 103 -20.15 27.36 -39.71
CA ARG A 103 -20.70 26.02 -39.45
C ARG A 103 -19.62 24.97 -39.14
N LYS A 104 -18.46 25.04 -39.81
CA LYS A 104 -17.32 24.16 -39.50
C LYS A 104 -16.74 24.44 -38.12
N ILE A 105 -16.65 25.73 -37.73
CA ILE A 105 -16.22 26.14 -36.39
C ILE A 105 -17.18 25.61 -35.32
N GLU A 106 -18.50 25.76 -35.49
CA GLU A 106 -19.52 25.20 -34.58
C GLU A 106 -19.31 23.70 -34.36
N GLY A 107 -19.06 22.94 -35.45
CA GLY A 107 -18.77 21.51 -35.36
C GLY A 107 -17.49 21.18 -34.56
N LEU A 108 -16.42 21.96 -34.73
CA LEU A 108 -15.18 21.79 -33.97
C LEU A 108 -15.38 22.11 -32.48
N VAL A 109 -16.13 23.17 -32.17
CA VAL A 109 -16.49 23.60 -30.82
C VAL A 109 -17.28 22.50 -30.09
N LEU A 110 -18.24 21.86 -30.75
CA LEU A 110 -18.98 20.73 -30.17
C LEU A 110 -18.04 19.57 -29.82
N ARG A 111 -17.17 19.18 -30.75
CA ARG A 111 -16.20 18.10 -30.53
C ARG A 111 -15.21 18.43 -29.40
N LEU A 112 -14.79 19.69 -29.27
CA LEU A 112 -13.95 20.14 -28.16
C LEU A 112 -14.69 20.05 -26.82
N GLY A 113 -15.98 20.41 -26.78
CA GLY A 113 -16.81 20.30 -25.59
C GLY A 113 -17.03 18.85 -25.14
N GLU A 114 -17.24 17.93 -26.09
CA GLU A 114 -17.31 16.49 -25.84
C GLU A 114 -15.98 15.95 -25.29
N ALA A 115 -14.85 16.30 -25.94
CA ALA A 115 -13.52 15.89 -25.50
C ALA A 115 -13.21 16.40 -24.07
N ALA A 116 -13.51 17.67 -23.78
CA ALA A 116 -13.33 18.24 -22.45
C ALA A 116 -14.17 17.51 -21.38
N THR A 117 -15.39 17.10 -21.72
CA THR A 117 -16.26 16.34 -20.80
C THR A 117 -15.69 14.95 -20.54
N LEU A 118 -15.29 14.22 -21.59
CA LEU A 118 -14.66 12.90 -21.46
C LEU A 118 -13.37 12.97 -20.63
N SER A 119 -12.53 13.97 -20.87
CA SER A 119 -11.32 14.20 -20.08
C SER A 119 -11.62 14.53 -18.62
N SER A 120 -12.67 15.33 -18.35
CA SER A 120 -13.11 15.63 -16.99
C SER A 120 -13.55 14.36 -16.24
N ASP A 121 -14.29 13.46 -16.89
CA ASP A 121 -14.73 12.20 -16.29
C ASP A 121 -13.54 11.27 -15.99
N ALA A 122 -12.59 11.18 -16.92
CA ALA A 122 -11.36 10.40 -16.73
C ALA A 122 -10.52 10.94 -15.56
N VAL A 123 -10.44 12.26 -15.41
CA VAL A 123 -9.76 12.92 -14.29
C VAL A 123 -10.49 12.64 -12.97
N ALA A 124 -11.82 12.71 -12.94
CA ALA A 124 -12.61 12.39 -11.75
C ALA A 124 -12.41 10.93 -11.31
N ALA A 125 -12.43 9.98 -12.26
CA ALA A 125 -12.12 8.58 -11.98
C ALA A 125 -10.69 8.38 -11.46
N THR A 126 -9.73 9.17 -11.94
CA THR A 126 -8.34 9.15 -11.47
C THR A 126 -8.23 9.64 -10.03
N ALA A 127 -8.95 10.71 -9.66
CA ALA A 127 -9.00 11.20 -8.29
C ALA A 127 -9.58 10.16 -7.32
N GLU A 128 -10.69 9.51 -7.71
CA GLU A 128 -11.30 8.44 -6.91
C GLU A 128 -10.37 7.22 -6.75
N ARG A 129 -9.67 6.81 -7.82
CA ARG A 129 -8.66 5.74 -7.76
C ARG A 129 -7.47 6.12 -6.87
N SER A 130 -7.06 7.37 -6.90
CA SER A 130 -5.97 7.87 -6.03
C SER A 130 -6.38 7.80 -4.57
N GLN A 131 -7.61 8.24 -4.23
CA GLN A 131 -8.15 8.13 -2.87
C GLN A 131 -8.16 6.68 -2.35
N ARG A 132 -8.66 5.74 -3.17
CA ARG A 132 -8.59 4.30 -2.84
C ARG A 132 -7.15 3.81 -2.69
N GLY A 133 -6.24 4.28 -3.52
CA GLY A 133 -4.81 3.96 -3.43
C GLY A 133 -4.20 4.40 -2.09
N THR A 134 -4.53 5.60 -1.63
CA THR A 134 -4.10 6.12 -0.32
C THR A 134 -4.64 5.27 0.82
N GLU A 135 -5.92 4.87 0.77
CA GLU A 135 -6.53 4.00 1.79
C GLU A 135 -5.84 2.63 1.85
N LEU A 136 -5.58 2.00 0.71
CA LEU A 136 -4.86 0.73 0.64
C LEU A 136 -3.43 0.84 1.16
N ALA A 137 -2.73 1.92 0.83
CA ALA A 137 -1.38 2.18 1.33
C ALA A 137 -1.38 2.38 2.85
N SER A 138 -2.36 3.11 3.40
CA SER A 138 -2.50 3.26 4.87
C SER A 138 -2.80 1.92 5.57
N GLN A 139 -3.62 1.06 4.95
CA GLN A 139 -3.83 -0.30 5.48
C GLN A 139 -2.55 -1.15 5.45
N ALA A 140 -1.74 -1.02 4.40
CA ALA A 140 -0.44 -1.68 4.31
C ALA A 140 0.52 -1.17 5.39
N GLU A 141 0.52 0.14 5.67
CA GLU A 141 1.32 0.73 6.76
C GLU A 141 0.94 0.12 8.12
N ALA A 142 -0.37 0.08 8.43
CA ALA A 142 -0.87 -0.50 9.66
C ALA A 142 -0.58 -2.01 9.77
N ALA A 143 -0.48 -2.73 8.65
CA ALA A 143 -0.05 -4.13 8.65
C ALA A 143 1.45 -4.26 8.95
N THR A 144 2.29 -3.41 8.36
CA THR A 144 3.74 -3.37 8.60
C THR A 144 4.05 -3.04 10.06
N GLN A 145 3.37 -2.06 10.67
CA GLN A 145 3.52 -1.72 12.09
C GLN A 145 3.15 -2.90 13.01
N ARG A 146 2.11 -3.67 12.66
CA ARG A 146 1.75 -4.89 13.40
C ARG A 146 2.81 -5.98 13.30
N ILE A 147 3.44 -6.13 12.13
CA ILE A 147 4.55 -7.09 11.92
C ILE A 147 5.74 -6.68 12.79
N GLU A 148 6.10 -5.40 12.81
CA GLU A 148 7.19 -4.88 13.63
C GLU A 148 6.97 -5.19 15.13
N ALA A 149 5.78 -4.86 15.66
CA ALA A 149 5.42 -5.16 17.04
C ALA A 149 5.46 -6.68 17.35
N PHE A 150 5.03 -7.52 16.42
CA PHE A 150 5.09 -8.97 16.58
C PHE A 150 6.54 -9.49 16.61
N CYS A 151 7.42 -8.93 15.77
CA CYS A 151 8.84 -9.26 15.75
C CYS A 151 9.53 -8.87 17.05
N GLU A 152 9.21 -7.70 17.63
CA GLU A 152 9.75 -7.28 18.93
C GLU A 152 9.35 -8.25 20.05
N ARG A 153 8.06 -8.61 20.12
CA ARG A 153 7.57 -9.61 21.08
C ARG A 153 8.25 -10.96 20.91
N SER A 154 8.46 -11.39 19.68
CA SER A 154 9.15 -12.65 19.37
C SER A 154 10.63 -12.62 19.78
N ALA A 155 11.31 -11.48 19.59
CA ALA A 155 12.68 -11.31 20.08
C ALA A 155 12.76 -11.36 21.61
N LEU A 156 11.79 -10.77 22.31
CA LEU A 156 11.75 -10.79 23.77
C LEU A 156 11.53 -12.21 24.30
N ALA A 157 10.53 -12.93 23.76
CA ALA A 157 10.28 -14.33 24.12
C ALA A 157 11.50 -15.24 23.84
N ALA A 158 12.21 -15.02 22.73
CA ALA A 158 13.43 -15.77 22.42
C ALA A 158 14.55 -15.52 23.44
N ARG A 159 14.66 -14.31 24.01
CA ARG A 159 15.63 -14.01 25.08
C ARG A 159 15.25 -14.72 26.38
N GLU A 160 13.97 -14.68 26.76
CA GLU A 160 13.48 -15.40 27.95
C GLU A 160 13.75 -16.91 27.85
N ILE A 161 13.58 -17.51 26.67
CA ILE A 161 13.91 -18.93 26.45
C ILE A 161 15.41 -19.19 26.68
N VAL A 162 16.29 -18.32 26.19
CA VAL A 162 17.74 -18.46 26.39
C VAL A 162 18.08 -18.38 27.89
N ASP A 163 17.46 -17.46 28.62
CA ASP A 163 17.67 -17.31 30.06
C ASP A 163 17.21 -18.56 30.83
N VAL A 164 16.00 -19.06 30.54
CA VAL A 164 15.45 -20.30 31.14
C VAL A 164 16.32 -21.51 30.82
N LEU A 165 16.84 -21.62 29.59
CA LEU A 165 17.77 -22.70 29.22
C LEU A 165 19.09 -22.62 30.00
N GLY A 166 19.54 -21.40 30.33
CA GLY A 166 20.68 -21.18 31.22
C GLY A 166 20.43 -21.73 32.63
N GLU A 167 19.28 -21.41 33.23
CA GLU A 167 18.89 -21.93 34.54
C GLU A 167 18.72 -23.46 34.52
N GLN A 168 18.08 -23.99 33.49
CA GLN A 168 17.87 -25.43 33.33
C GLN A 168 19.19 -26.19 33.23
N ARG A 169 20.20 -25.61 32.55
CA ARG A 169 21.54 -26.19 32.48
C ARG A 169 22.19 -26.28 33.86
N LEU A 170 22.13 -25.19 34.64
CA LEU A 170 22.68 -25.18 36.01
C LEU A 170 21.98 -26.22 36.90
N ALA A 171 20.65 -26.33 36.80
CA ALA A 171 19.89 -27.35 37.53
C ALA A 171 20.30 -28.78 37.11
N ALA A 172 20.52 -29.02 35.82
CA ALA A 172 20.97 -30.32 35.32
C ALA A 172 22.37 -30.69 35.83
N GLU A 173 23.30 -29.73 35.87
CA GLU A 173 24.64 -29.90 36.44
C GLU A 173 24.57 -30.25 37.93
N GLN A 174 23.68 -29.60 38.69
CA GLN A 174 23.45 -29.91 40.11
C GLN A 174 22.87 -31.32 40.31
N ILE A 175 21.91 -31.73 39.48
CA ILE A 175 21.33 -33.08 39.51
C ILE A 175 22.40 -34.13 39.22
N ALA A 176 23.25 -33.90 38.23
CA ALA A 176 24.35 -34.81 37.90
C ALA A 176 25.30 -35.00 39.11
N GLN A 177 25.70 -33.91 39.76
CA GLN A 177 26.55 -33.98 40.97
C GLN A 177 25.87 -34.70 42.14
N ASN A 178 24.57 -34.45 42.36
CA ASN A 178 23.83 -35.14 43.41
C ASN A 178 23.70 -36.64 43.13
N THR A 179 23.54 -37.02 41.85
CA THR A 179 23.48 -38.42 41.43
C THR A 179 24.81 -39.13 41.67
N GLU A 180 25.93 -38.46 41.38
CA GLU A 180 27.27 -38.99 41.67
C GLU A 180 27.50 -39.18 43.18
N ARG A 181 27.10 -38.20 44.00
CA ARG A 181 27.15 -38.32 45.47
C ARG A 181 26.29 -39.46 45.99
N MET A 182 25.09 -39.65 45.43
CA MET A 182 24.22 -40.78 45.78
C MET A 182 24.88 -42.12 45.46
N ALA A 183 25.49 -42.26 44.28
CA ALA A 183 26.21 -43.49 43.91
C ALA A 183 27.33 -43.81 44.91
N GLN A 184 28.14 -42.81 45.28
CA GLN A 184 29.20 -42.97 46.29
C GLN A 184 28.65 -43.35 47.68
N MET A 185 27.51 -42.78 48.09
CA MET A 185 26.87 -43.15 49.36
C MET A 185 26.31 -44.58 49.34
N ILE A 186 25.73 -45.02 48.22
CA ILE A 186 25.25 -46.39 48.04
C ILE A 186 26.41 -47.38 48.16
N GLU A 187 27.55 -47.08 47.52
CA GLU A 187 28.75 -47.93 47.60
C GLU A 187 29.30 -48.03 49.03
N ARG A 188 29.39 -46.91 49.75
CA ARG A 188 29.77 -46.90 51.17
C ARG A 188 28.78 -47.68 52.04
N GLY A 189 27.48 -47.51 51.79
CA GLY A 189 26.42 -48.23 52.50
C GLY A 189 26.49 -49.75 52.28
N ALA A 190 26.74 -50.19 51.04
CA ALA A 190 26.93 -51.59 50.71
C ALA A 190 28.16 -52.18 51.43
N LYS A 191 29.27 -51.43 51.48
CA LYS A 191 30.47 -51.85 52.22
C LYS A 191 30.21 -51.97 53.72
N ALA A 192 29.58 -50.97 54.33
CA ALA A 192 29.24 -50.99 55.75
C ALA A 192 28.28 -52.15 56.09
N ALA A 193 27.30 -52.43 55.23
CA ALA A 193 26.40 -53.58 55.40
C ALA A 193 27.17 -54.92 55.34
N ALA A 194 28.13 -55.05 54.43
CA ALA A 194 28.99 -56.24 54.34
C ALA A 194 29.86 -56.42 55.60
N GLU A 195 30.47 -55.34 56.10
CA GLU A 195 31.24 -55.34 57.35
C GLU A 195 30.36 -55.71 58.55
N SER A 196 29.16 -55.13 58.68
CA SER A 196 28.21 -55.50 59.72
C SER A 196 27.78 -56.97 59.66
N SER A 197 27.55 -57.52 58.46
CA SER A 197 27.24 -58.94 58.29
C SER A 197 28.39 -59.82 58.79
N ALA A 198 29.63 -59.50 58.42
CA ALA A 198 30.81 -60.25 58.86
C ALA A 198 30.99 -60.18 60.39
N SER A 199 30.80 -59.02 61.00
CA SER A 199 30.83 -58.90 62.46
C SER A 199 29.71 -59.67 63.14
N ALA A 200 28.50 -59.71 62.56
CA ALA A 200 27.40 -60.52 63.08
C ALA A 200 27.74 -62.02 63.05
N ASP A 201 28.37 -62.50 61.97
CA ASP A 201 28.85 -63.88 61.87
C ASP A 201 29.93 -64.20 62.92
N GLU A 202 30.88 -63.29 63.16
CA GLU A 202 31.90 -63.45 64.21
C GLU A 202 31.28 -63.52 65.61
N VAL A 203 30.32 -62.63 65.91
CA VAL A 203 29.60 -62.62 67.19
C VAL A 203 28.81 -63.91 67.37
N ALA A 204 28.13 -64.41 66.32
CA ALA A 204 27.43 -65.69 66.36
C ALA A 204 28.40 -66.85 66.65
N SER A 205 29.55 -66.90 65.98
CA SER A 205 30.59 -67.90 66.23
C SER A 205 31.16 -67.83 67.65
N LEU A 206 31.35 -66.63 68.20
CA LEU A 206 31.82 -66.45 69.58
C LEU A 206 30.76 -66.91 70.59
N ALA A 207 29.48 -66.61 70.33
CA ALA A 207 28.37 -67.07 71.16
C ALA A 207 28.26 -68.60 71.16
N ASP A 208 28.44 -69.26 70.01
CA ASP A 208 28.47 -70.72 69.90
C ASP A 208 29.64 -71.34 70.69
N ARG A 209 30.83 -70.73 70.61
CA ARG A 209 32.01 -71.17 71.40
C ARG A 209 31.80 -70.99 72.90
N LEU A 210 31.24 -69.86 73.33
CA LEU A 210 30.86 -69.62 74.73
C LEU A 210 29.87 -70.67 75.22
N ARG A 211 28.82 -70.94 74.44
CA ARG A 211 27.83 -71.98 74.74
C ARG A 211 28.48 -73.36 74.89
N ALA A 212 29.35 -73.74 73.96
CA ALA A 212 30.09 -75.00 74.04
C ALA A 212 30.98 -75.07 75.30
N SER A 213 31.67 -73.99 75.65
CA SER A 213 32.48 -73.91 76.87
C SER A 213 31.63 -74.05 78.14
N THR A 214 30.50 -73.35 78.23
CA THR A 214 29.60 -73.47 79.39
C THR A 214 29.02 -74.88 79.57
N LEU A 215 28.77 -75.62 78.47
CA LEU A 215 28.36 -77.02 78.52
C LEU A 215 29.48 -77.95 79.00
N GLN A 216 30.74 -77.62 78.69
CA GLN A 216 31.90 -78.38 79.14
C GLN A 216 32.18 -78.21 80.64
N PHE A 217 31.80 -77.07 81.21
CA PHE A 217 31.89 -76.79 82.65
C PHE A 217 30.62 -77.15 83.45
N SER A 218 29.53 -77.58 82.80
CA SER A 218 28.29 -78.00 83.46
C SER A 218 28.23 -79.51 83.76
N VAL A 219 29.39 -80.17 83.86
CA VAL A 219 29.57 -81.54 84.37
C VAL A 219 30.13 -81.45 85.78
#